data_AF-A0A081C7K9-F1
#
_entry.id   AF-A0A081C7K9-F1
#
_cell.length_a   1.000
_cell.length_b   1.000
_cell.length_c   1.000
_cell.angle_alpha   90.00
_cell.angle_beta   90.00
_cell.angle_gamma   90.00
#
_symmetry.space_group_name_H-M   'P 1'
#
loop_
_entity.id
_entity.type
_entity.pdbx_description
1 polymer ?
#
loop_
_entity_poly.entity_id
_entity_poly.type
_entity_poly.pdbx_seq_one_letter_code
_entity_poly.pdbx_strand_id
1 'polypeptide(L)'
;MRLSLFNAENSYTGLEVNLQFPEGVSVKELTRGELLTDGFLLETEAIMPHWVAAEISPKTASSSFSGDGALLTITVEISADMPPGGYPALIKNSTLFDANGFLALHSPYNGTLKILSKTDDIAATSPEMSAASESELSDLSDLSDLSDLSDLPETTPAPEPTASATPEALLMPVPTVSNTPANTVTPEPDTTSTPANTATPKPVITSGKTGGLKL
;
A
#
# COMPACT_ATOMS: atom_id res chain seq x y z
N MET A 1 -2.99 -2.72 -8.99
CA MET A 1 -2.36 -2.24 -7.73
C MET A 1 -1.70 -3.43 -7.02
N ARG A 2 -0.76 -3.24 -6.07
CA ARG A 2 -0.03 -4.36 -5.44
C ARG A 2 0.11 -4.17 -3.93
N LEU A 3 -0.19 -5.22 -3.15
CA LEU A 3 0.24 -5.30 -1.76
C LEU A 3 1.60 -6.02 -1.73
N SER A 4 2.61 -5.36 -1.17
CA SER A 4 4.00 -5.82 -1.20
C SER A 4 4.57 -5.93 0.21
N LEU A 5 5.46 -6.90 0.39
CA LEU A 5 6.33 -7.02 1.54
C LEU A 5 7.63 -6.27 1.26
N PHE A 6 8.19 -5.59 2.26
CA PHE A 6 9.46 -4.90 2.12
C PHE A 6 10.27 -4.90 3.42
N ASN A 7 11.59 -4.75 3.31
CA ASN A 7 12.53 -4.92 4.42
C ASN A 7 12.32 -6.24 5.19
N ALA A 8 11.94 -7.31 4.50
CA ALA A 8 11.65 -8.60 5.12
C ALA A 8 12.92 -9.44 5.26
N GLU A 9 13.47 -9.45 6.49
CA GLU A 9 14.63 -10.28 6.85
C GLU A 9 14.23 -11.67 7.36
N ASN A 10 12.93 -11.89 7.65
CA ASN A 10 12.40 -13.16 8.15
C ASN A 10 11.64 -13.94 7.07
N SER A 11 11.41 -15.23 7.34
CA SER A 11 10.50 -16.06 6.57
C SER A 11 9.11 -16.10 7.21
N TYR A 12 8.08 -16.10 6.38
CA TYR A 12 6.68 -15.99 6.77
C TYR A 12 5.86 -17.13 6.18
N THR A 13 4.84 -17.57 6.92
CA THR A 13 3.97 -18.71 6.53
C THR A 13 2.58 -18.27 6.14
N GLY A 14 2.15 -17.06 6.52
CA GLY A 14 0.82 -16.58 6.19
C GLY A 14 0.62 -15.09 6.41
N LEU A 15 -0.49 -14.57 5.88
CA LEU A 15 -0.93 -13.19 6.02
C LEU A 15 -2.46 -13.14 6.05
N GLU A 16 -3.03 -12.47 7.03
CA GLU A 16 -4.42 -12.00 7.00
C GLU A 16 -4.43 -10.49 6.81
N VAL A 17 -5.24 -9.97 5.89
CA VAL A 17 -5.30 -8.53 5.62
C VAL A 17 -6.70 -8.06 5.25
N ASN A 18 -7.07 -6.90 5.76
CA ASN A 18 -8.28 -6.17 5.41
C ASN A 18 -7.91 -4.89 4.67
N LEU A 19 -8.37 -4.76 3.43
CA LEU A 19 -8.11 -3.61 2.57
C LEU A 19 -9.38 -2.81 2.37
N GLN A 20 -9.30 -1.48 2.56
CA GLN A 20 -10.38 -0.55 2.25
C GLN A 20 -9.97 0.38 1.11
N PHE A 21 -10.82 0.47 0.10
CA PHE A 21 -10.72 1.34 -1.06
C PHE A 21 -11.68 2.52 -0.92
N PRO A 22 -11.43 3.63 -1.63
CA PRO A 22 -12.37 4.76 -1.67
C PRO A 22 -13.69 4.33 -2.33
N GLU A 23 -14.77 5.04 -2.03
CA GLU A 23 -16.03 4.88 -2.76
C GLU A 23 -15.83 5.14 -4.25
N GLY A 24 -16.57 4.40 -5.09
CA GLY A 24 -16.40 4.43 -6.54
C GLY A 24 -15.28 3.51 -7.05
N VAL A 25 -14.47 2.90 -6.17
CA VAL A 25 -13.50 1.86 -6.54
C VAL A 25 -14.01 0.50 -6.04
N SER A 26 -14.16 -0.45 -6.95
CA SER A 26 -14.58 -1.81 -6.64
C SER A 26 -13.45 -2.80 -6.92
N VAL A 27 -13.22 -3.73 -5.99
CA VAL A 27 -12.25 -4.80 -6.18
C VAL A 27 -12.85 -5.87 -7.10
N LYS A 28 -12.19 -6.17 -8.21
CA LYS A 28 -12.63 -7.21 -9.15
C LYS A 28 -11.97 -8.55 -8.89
N GLU A 29 -10.68 -8.52 -8.60
CA GLU A 29 -9.88 -9.72 -8.49
C GLU A 29 -8.67 -9.47 -7.59
N LEU A 30 -8.35 -10.46 -6.77
CA LEU A 30 -7.09 -10.57 -6.05
C LEU A 30 -6.37 -11.81 -6.56
N THR A 31 -5.13 -11.64 -7.00
CA THR A 31 -4.27 -12.73 -7.44
C THR A 31 -2.98 -12.76 -6.64
N ARG A 32 -2.36 -13.94 -6.60
CA ARG A 32 -1.07 -14.15 -5.94
C ARG A 32 0.01 -13.30 -6.61
N GLY A 33 0.79 -12.60 -5.80
CA GLY A 33 1.98 -11.86 -6.23
C GLY A 33 3.19 -12.77 -6.39
N GLU A 34 4.31 -12.17 -6.80
CA GLU A 34 5.56 -12.88 -7.14
C GLU A 34 6.21 -13.62 -5.96
N LEU A 35 5.97 -13.20 -4.71
CA LEU A 35 6.47 -13.90 -3.53
C LEU A 35 5.68 -15.17 -3.18
N LEU A 36 4.45 -15.30 -3.69
CA LEU A 36 3.57 -16.41 -3.37
C LEU A 36 3.63 -17.50 -4.44
N THR A 37 4.40 -18.55 -4.17
CA THR A 37 4.49 -19.72 -5.03
C THR A 37 3.23 -20.60 -4.95
N ASP A 38 3.21 -21.73 -5.68
CA ASP A 38 2.10 -22.69 -5.64
C ASP A 38 1.89 -23.38 -4.30
N GLY A 39 2.81 -23.19 -3.35
CA GLY A 39 2.70 -23.67 -1.97
C GLY A 39 1.69 -22.93 -1.09
N PHE A 40 0.99 -21.91 -1.61
CA PHE A 40 0.04 -21.09 -0.85
C PHE A 40 -1.39 -21.16 -1.40
N LEU A 41 -2.35 -21.07 -0.49
CA LEU A 41 -3.74 -20.75 -0.77
C LEU A 41 -3.94 -19.25 -0.62
N LEU A 42 -4.82 -18.70 -1.45
CA LEU A 42 -5.31 -17.34 -1.33
C LEU A 42 -6.83 -17.45 -1.22
N GLU A 43 -7.35 -17.11 -0.06
CA GLU A 43 -8.78 -17.02 0.20
C GLU A 43 -9.15 -15.55 0.28
N THR A 44 -10.27 -15.20 -0.36
CA THR A 44 -10.69 -13.80 -0.48
C THR A 44 -12.17 -13.70 -0.17
N GLU A 45 -12.52 -12.75 0.68
CA GLU A 45 -13.90 -12.45 1.01
C GLU A 45 -14.18 -10.97 0.71
N ALA A 46 -15.09 -10.72 -0.24
CA ALA A 46 -15.60 -9.39 -0.48
C ALA A 46 -16.67 -9.07 0.57
N ILE A 47 -16.32 -8.23 1.53
CA ILE A 47 -17.24 -7.79 2.60
C ILE A 47 -18.20 -6.74 2.04
N MET A 48 -17.66 -5.80 1.25
CA MET A 48 -18.37 -4.75 0.52
C MET A 48 -17.63 -4.44 -0.79
N PRO A 49 -18.24 -3.74 -1.77
CA PRO A 49 -17.56 -3.43 -3.03
C PRO A 49 -16.18 -2.78 -2.88
N HIS A 50 -16.02 -1.93 -1.87
CA HIS A 50 -14.80 -1.20 -1.56
C HIS A 50 -14.02 -1.77 -0.36
N TRP A 51 -14.37 -2.96 0.14
CA TRP A 51 -13.70 -3.60 1.27
C TRP A 51 -13.52 -5.10 1.01
N VAL A 52 -12.26 -5.52 0.93
CA VAL A 52 -11.88 -6.93 0.75
C VAL A 52 -11.05 -7.43 1.93
N ALA A 53 -11.36 -8.63 2.40
CA ALA A 53 -10.50 -9.42 3.26
C ALA A 53 -9.76 -10.45 2.41
N ALA A 54 -8.48 -10.66 2.70
CA ALA A 54 -7.67 -11.68 2.06
C ALA A 54 -6.86 -12.43 3.10
N GLU A 55 -6.83 -13.75 2.96
CA GLU A 55 -6.02 -14.66 3.75
C GLU A 55 -5.09 -15.44 2.83
N ILE A 56 -3.81 -15.46 3.18
CA ILE A 56 -2.77 -16.27 2.56
C ILE A 56 -2.36 -17.31 3.59
N SER A 57 -2.59 -18.57 3.28
CA SER A 57 -2.26 -19.70 4.14
C SER A 57 -1.38 -20.72 3.41
N PRO A 58 -0.50 -21.44 4.11
CA PRO A 58 0.38 -22.41 3.49
C PRO A 58 -0.40 -23.70 3.18
N LYS A 59 -0.28 -24.24 1.97
CA LYS A 59 -0.83 -25.57 1.61
C LYS A 59 -0.12 -26.72 2.32
N THR A 60 1.13 -26.49 2.71
CA THR A 60 2.00 -27.49 3.34
C THR A 60 2.78 -26.85 4.47
N ALA A 61 3.14 -27.62 5.50
CA ALA A 61 3.90 -27.11 6.66
C ALA A 61 5.28 -26.53 6.30
N SER A 62 5.83 -26.84 5.11
CA SER A 62 7.11 -26.31 4.63
C SER A 62 6.99 -25.04 3.77
N SER A 63 5.77 -24.61 3.41
CA SER A 63 5.58 -23.43 2.57
C SER A 63 5.91 -22.16 3.36
N SER A 64 6.87 -21.38 2.88
CA SER A 64 7.17 -20.06 3.44
C SER A 64 7.63 -19.09 2.34
N PHE A 65 7.48 -17.79 2.57
CA PHE A 65 7.96 -16.71 1.69
C PHE A 65 8.83 -15.74 2.47
N SER A 66 9.79 -15.11 1.78
CA SER A 66 10.73 -14.15 2.39
C SER A 66 11.23 -13.15 1.34
N GLY A 67 11.84 -12.06 1.80
CA GLY A 67 12.35 -11.00 0.95
C GLY A 67 11.30 -9.99 0.49
N ASP A 68 11.74 -9.07 -0.35
CA ASP A 68 10.94 -7.94 -0.81
C ASP A 68 10.23 -8.28 -2.12
N GLY A 69 8.95 -7.89 -2.25
CA GLY A 69 8.18 -8.15 -3.46
C GLY A 69 6.67 -8.17 -3.23
N ALA A 70 5.92 -8.39 -4.32
CA ALA A 70 4.47 -8.44 -4.29
C ALA A 70 3.95 -9.71 -3.61
N LEU A 71 3.07 -9.54 -2.61
CA LEU A 71 2.26 -10.62 -2.03
C LEU A 71 0.95 -10.79 -2.79
N LEU A 72 0.29 -9.69 -3.13
CA LEU A 72 -0.98 -9.70 -3.87
C LEU A 72 -0.94 -8.71 -5.03
N THR A 73 -1.53 -9.10 -6.15
CA THR A 73 -1.94 -8.17 -7.22
C THR A 73 -3.44 -7.95 -7.11
N ILE A 74 -3.84 -6.68 -7.09
CA ILE A 74 -5.22 -6.26 -6.89
C ILE A 74 -5.69 -5.57 -8.17
N THR A 75 -6.67 -6.18 -8.82
CA THR A 75 -7.39 -5.60 -9.96
C THR A 75 -8.61 -4.86 -9.43
N VAL A 76 -8.70 -3.58 -9.75
CA VAL A 76 -9.81 -2.72 -9.36
C VAL A 76 -10.52 -2.17 -10.59
N GLU A 77 -11.81 -1.94 -10.45
CA GLU A 77 -12.62 -1.15 -11.37
C GLU A 77 -12.90 0.21 -10.72
N ILE A 78 -12.76 1.27 -11.51
CA ILE A 78 -12.94 2.65 -11.07
C ILE A 78 -14.19 3.18 -11.77
N SER A 79 -15.11 3.78 -11.01
CA SER A 79 -16.30 4.42 -11.55
C SER A 79 -15.92 5.56 -12.50
N ALA A 80 -16.63 5.65 -13.63
CA ALA A 80 -16.40 6.69 -14.64
C ALA A 80 -16.67 8.11 -14.10
N ASP A 81 -17.45 8.24 -13.04
CA ASP A 81 -17.81 9.52 -12.43
C ASP A 81 -16.80 10.00 -11.38
N MET A 82 -15.75 9.23 -11.09
CA MET A 82 -14.71 9.66 -10.15
C MET A 82 -13.87 10.79 -10.75
N PRO A 83 -13.76 11.95 -10.08
CA PRO A 83 -12.94 13.04 -10.59
C PRO A 83 -11.44 12.68 -10.57
N PRO A 84 -10.61 13.37 -11.36
CA PRO A 84 -9.16 13.25 -11.24
C PRO A 84 -8.69 13.65 -9.83
N GLY A 85 -7.75 12.90 -9.27
CA GLY A 85 -7.30 13.12 -7.90
C GLY A 85 -6.53 11.94 -7.30
N GLY A 86 -6.10 12.12 -6.04
CA GLY A 86 -5.49 11.08 -5.22
C GLY A 86 -6.50 10.53 -4.22
N TYR A 87 -6.68 9.21 -4.20
CA TYR A 87 -7.62 8.53 -3.33
C TYR A 87 -6.90 7.52 -2.43
N PRO A 88 -7.10 7.57 -1.11
CA PRO A 88 -6.39 6.69 -0.21
C PRO A 88 -6.89 5.24 -0.35
N ALA A 89 -5.97 4.30 -0.46
CA ALA A 89 -6.23 2.88 -0.29
C ALA A 89 -5.56 2.44 1.02
N LEU A 90 -6.34 1.83 1.91
CA LEU A 90 -5.96 1.65 3.31
C LEU A 90 -5.81 0.17 3.66
N ILE A 91 -4.76 -0.15 4.41
CA ILE A 91 -4.65 -1.39 5.18
C ILE A 91 -5.33 -1.13 6.52
N LYS A 92 -6.49 -1.74 6.76
CA LYS A 92 -7.25 -1.55 8.01
C LYS A 92 -6.72 -2.41 9.13
N ASN A 93 -6.62 -3.71 8.85
CA ASN A 93 -6.06 -4.69 9.75
C ASN A 93 -5.11 -5.56 8.93
N SER A 94 -4.05 -6.02 9.58
CA SER A 94 -3.12 -6.95 8.95
C SER A 94 -2.41 -7.74 10.03
N THR A 95 -2.26 -9.04 9.81
CA THR A 95 -1.60 -9.98 10.70
C THR A 95 -0.66 -10.83 9.86
N LEU A 96 0.63 -10.78 10.15
CA LEU A 96 1.64 -11.57 9.45
C LEU A 96 2.12 -12.71 10.36
N PHE A 97 2.29 -13.91 9.83
CA PHE A 97 2.72 -15.08 10.59
C PHE A 97 4.14 -15.49 10.18
N ASP A 98 5.03 -15.70 11.15
CA ASP A 98 6.40 -16.13 10.92
C ASP A 98 6.49 -17.63 10.53
N ALA A 99 7.70 -18.12 10.27
CA ALA A 99 7.96 -19.51 9.93
C ALA A 99 7.48 -20.55 10.97
N ASN A 100 7.25 -20.12 12.22
CA ASN A 100 6.81 -20.97 13.31
C ASN A 100 5.30 -20.82 13.59
N GLY A 101 4.59 -19.99 12.82
CA GLY A 101 3.17 -19.69 13.00
C GLY A 101 2.90 -18.66 14.11
N PHE A 102 3.92 -17.95 14.60
CA PHE A 102 3.73 -16.86 15.56
C PHE A 102 3.47 -15.54 14.85
N LEU A 103 2.81 -14.62 15.55
CA LEU A 103 2.56 -13.27 15.07
C LEU A 103 3.88 -12.52 14.87
N ALA A 104 4.15 -12.11 13.64
CA ALA A 104 5.27 -11.25 13.29
C ALA A 104 4.85 -9.79 13.39
N LEU A 105 5.68 -8.97 14.03
CA LEU A 105 5.47 -7.53 14.07
C LEU A 105 5.84 -6.90 12.72
N HIS A 106 4.96 -6.08 12.19
CA HIS A 106 5.19 -5.31 10.97
C HIS A 106 4.51 -3.94 11.04
N SER A 107 4.93 -3.05 10.14
CA SER A 107 4.30 -1.73 9.98
C SER A 107 3.53 -1.68 8.65
N PRO A 108 2.22 -1.39 8.65
CA PRO A 108 1.45 -1.20 7.43
C PRO A 108 1.65 0.21 6.85
N TYR A 109 1.78 0.30 5.54
CA TYR A 109 1.93 1.53 4.78
C TYR A 109 0.81 1.60 3.74
N ASN A 110 -0.07 2.59 3.91
CA ASN A 110 -1.21 2.81 3.02
C ASN A 110 -0.75 3.31 1.65
N GLY A 111 -1.56 2.99 0.64
CA GLY A 111 -1.33 3.39 -0.74
C GLY A 111 -2.19 4.57 -1.16
N THR A 112 -1.97 5.06 -2.39
CA THR A 112 -2.84 6.06 -3.02
C THR A 112 -3.10 5.67 -4.47
N LEU A 113 -4.39 5.59 -4.82
CA LEU A 113 -4.85 5.46 -6.19
C LEU A 113 -4.89 6.86 -6.83
N LYS A 114 -4.19 7.03 -7.94
CA LYS A 114 -4.18 8.30 -8.67
C LYS A 114 -5.03 8.18 -9.93
N ILE A 115 -6.12 8.95 -10.00
CA ILE A 115 -6.94 9.09 -11.21
C ILE A 115 -6.42 10.31 -11.96
N LEU A 116 -5.99 10.10 -13.20
CA LEU A 116 -5.46 11.15 -14.06
C LEU A 116 -6.58 11.82 -14.87
N SER A 117 -6.39 13.08 -15.23
CA SER A 117 -7.32 13.75 -16.12
C SER A 117 -7.13 13.21 -17.54
N LYS A 118 -8.22 13.07 -18.30
CA LYS A 118 -8.18 12.56 -19.68
C LYS A 118 -7.25 13.35 -20.62
N THR A 119 -6.95 14.60 -20.28
CA THR A 119 -6.06 15.49 -21.04
C THR A 119 -4.57 15.25 -20.76
N ASP A 120 -4.21 14.61 -19.64
CA ASP A 120 -2.82 14.36 -19.26
C ASP A 120 -2.17 13.23 -20.08
N ASP A 121 -2.96 12.47 -20.87
CA ASP A 121 -2.50 11.33 -21.67
C ASP A 121 -1.97 11.72 -23.07
N ILE A 122 -2.08 13.00 -23.46
CA ILE A 122 -1.71 13.47 -24.82
C ILE A 122 -0.26 14.00 -24.87
N ALA A 123 0.48 14.04 -23.75
CA ALA A 123 1.87 14.50 -23.72
C ALA A 123 2.90 13.40 -23.99
N ALA A 124 2.50 12.22 -24.47
CA ALA A 124 3.40 11.28 -25.11
C ALA A 124 3.49 11.63 -26.60
N THR A 125 4.32 12.63 -26.92
CA THR A 125 4.70 12.98 -28.29
C THR A 125 5.24 11.75 -29.00
N SER A 126 4.38 11.16 -29.83
CA SER A 126 4.76 10.30 -30.94
C SER A 126 5.77 11.09 -31.78
N PRO A 127 7.02 10.63 -31.99
CA PRO A 127 7.86 11.24 -33.00
C PRO A 127 7.24 10.90 -34.34
N GLU A 128 6.62 11.89 -34.98
CA GLU A 128 6.37 11.84 -36.42
C GLU A 128 7.71 11.55 -37.10
N MET A 129 7.95 10.29 -37.48
CA MET A 129 8.89 9.97 -38.54
C MET A 129 8.28 10.45 -39.85
N SER A 130 8.34 11.77 -40.07
CA SER A 130 8.28 12.35 -41.40
C SER A 130 9.62 12.09 -42.08
N ALA A 131 9.61 11.15 -43.02
CA ALA A 131 10.65 11.03 -44.02
C ALA A 131 10.64 12.29 -44.90
N ALA A 132 11.73 13.04 -44.93
CA ALA A 132 12.07 13.95 -46.03
C ALA A 132 13.53 14.42 -45.93
N SER A 133 14.30 13.96 -46.92
CA SER A 133 15.18 14.81 -47.74
C SER A 133 16.56 15.23 -47.19
N GLU A 134 17.56 14.68 -47.86
CA GLU A 134 18.87 15.28 -48.08
C GLU A 134 18.73 16.77 -48.51
N SER A 135 19.43 17.66 -47.81
CA SER A 135 19.79 19.00 -48.30
C SER A 135 21.00 19.51 -47.55
N GLU A 136 22.12 19.42 -48.25
CA GLU A 136 23.23 20.38 -48.35
C GLU A 136 23.49 21.32 -47.16
N LEU A 137 24.59 21.01 -46.48
CA LEU A 137 25.41 21.94 -45.71
C LEU A 137 25.78 23.16 -46.57
N SER A 138 25.03 24.25 -46.43
CA SER A 138 25.38 25.56 -46.97
C SER A 138 25.16 26.61 -45.89
N ASP A 139 26.17 27.47 -45.69
CA ASP A 139 26.11 28.76 -45.02
C ASP A 139 25.91 28.79 -43.49
N LEU A 140 27.02 28.57 -42.79
CA LEU A 140 27.25 29.09 -41.43
C LEU A 140 28.14 30.34 -41.48
N SER A 141 27.61 31.42 -42.05
CA SER A 141 28.28 32.73 -41.99
C SER A 141 27.29 33.87 -41.92
N ASP A 142 26.48 33.93 -40.87
CA ASP A 142 25.92 35.20 -40.40
C ASP A 142 25.42 35.09 -38.95
N LEU A 143 26.31 35.35 -37.98
CA LEU A 143 25.97 35.51 -36.55
C LEU A 143 26.69 36.71 -35.95
N SER A 144 26.63 37.85 -36.65
CA SER A 144 27.19 39.12 -36.20
C SER A 144 26.13 40.18 -35.93
N ASP A 145 25.08 39.82 -35.18
CA ASP A 145 24.20 40.83 -34.57
C ASP A 145 23.50 40.33 -33.30
N LEU A 146 24.19 40.44 -32.16
CA LEU A 146 23.62 40.24 -30.82
C LEU A 146 24.09 41.34 -29.86
N SER A 147 24.00 42.58 -30.33
CA SER A 147 24.26 43.78 -29.52
C SER A 147 22.99 44.59 -29.31
N ASP A 148 21.92 43.97 -28.78
CA ASP A 148 20.85 44.74 -28.13
C ASP A 148 20.01 43.88 -27.15
N LEU A 149 20.46 43.75 -25.91
CA LEU A 149 19.66 43.23 -24.79
C LEU A 149 19.95 44.07 -23.53
N SER A 150 19.78 45.39 -23.66
CA SER A 150 19.91 46.34 -22.55
C SER A 150 18.53 46.87 -22.12
N ASP A 151 17.57 45.99 -21.80
CA ASP A 151 16.39 46.41 -21.04
C ASP A 151 15.66 45.21 -20.41
N LEU A 152 16.03 44.88 -19.17
CA LEU A 152 15.25 44.02 -18.29
C LEU A 152 14.70 44.90 -17.16
N PRO A 153 13.37 44.99 -16.95
CA PRO A 153 12.82 45.72 -15.82
C PRO A 153 13.09 44.99 -14.49
N GLU A 154 13.37 45.79 -13.47
CA GLU A 154 13.59 45.38 -12.07
C GLU A 154 12.46 44.46 -11.56
N THR A 155 12.85 43.31 -11.02
CA THR A 155 11.94 42.42 -10.31
C THR A 155 11.57 43.01 -8.95
N THR A 156 10.29 43.36 -8.78
CA THR A 156 9.67 43.71 -7.49
C THR A 156 9.92 42.62 -6.44
N PRO A 157 10.34 42.94 -5.20
CA PRO A 157 10.47 41.94 -4.15
C PRO A 157 9.08 41.42 -3.72
N ALA A 158 8.95 40.10 -3.68
CA ALA A 158 7.77 39.41 -3.15
C ALA A 158 7.65 39.60 -1.63
N PRO A 159 6.44 39.76 -1.07
CA PRO A 159 6.26 39.88 0.38
C PRO A 159 6.59 38.57 1.11
N GLU A 160 7.24 38.71 2.28
CA GLU A 160 7.53 37.61 3.21
C GLU A 160 6.25 36.88 3.66
N PRO A 161 6.29 35.55 3.82
CA PRO A 161 5.18 34.81 4.42
C PRO A 161 5.14 35.06 5.94
N THR A 162 4.05 35.67 6.40
CA THR A 162 3.74 35.87 7.82
C THR A 162 3.61 34.53 8.55
N ALA A 163 4.16 34.49 9.77
CA ALA A 163 4.36 33.31 10.59
C ALA A 163 3.10 32.50 10.95
N SER A 164 3.28 31.18 10.81
CA SER A 164 2.70 30.04 11.53
C SER A 164 1.72 30.34 12.68
N ALA A 165 0.45 30.01 12.46
CA ALA A 165 -0.50 29.79 13.55
C ALA A 165 -0.13 28.51 14.31
N THR A 166 -0.08 28.61 15.64
CA THR A 166 0.11 27.50 16.57
C THR A 166 -1.20 26.72 16.67
N PRO A 167 -1.24 25.39 16.45
CA PRO A 167 -2.45 24.63 16.71
C PRO A 167 -2.63 24.44 18.22
N GLU A 168 -3.77 24.90 18.75
CA GLU A 168 -4.24 24.58 20.09
C GLU A 168 -4.39 23.06 20.23
N ALA A 169 -3.78 22.51 21.27
CA ALA A 169 -3.90 21.10 21.62
C ALA A 169 -5.34 20.80 22.06
N LEU A 170 -6.13 20.20 21.16
CA LEU A 170 -7.38 19.55 21.52
C LEU A 170 -7.06 18.29 22.33
N LEU A 171 -7.29 18.36 23.64
CA LEU A 171 -7.32 17.21 24.54
C LEU A 171 -8.53 16.34 24.17
N MET A 172 -8.31 15.31 23.36
CA MET A 172 -9.30 14.26 23.14
C MET A 172 -9.34 13.33 24.37
N PRO A 173 -10.53 12.89 24.83
CA PRO A 173 -10.64 11.90 25.88
C PRO A 173 -10.12 10.54 25.41
N VAL A 174 -9.27 9.93 26.23
CA VAL A 174 -8.79 8.55 26.07
C VAL A 174 -9.97 7.59 26.24
N PRO A 175 -10.28 6.71 25.26
CA PRO A 175 -11.29 5.68 25.46
C PRO A 175 -10.75 4.62 26.43
N THR A 176 -11.31 4.58 27.64
CA THR A 176 -11.07 3.51 28.60
C THR A 176 -11.82 2.25 28.12
N VAL A 177 -11.10 1.28 27.59
CA VAL A 177 -11.69 -0.04 27.26
C VAL A 177 -11.81 -0.84 28.56
N SER A 178 -13.02 -0.88 29.12
CA SER A 178 -13.35 -1.74 30.27
C SER A 178 -13.64 -3.15 29.77
N ASN A 179 -12.63 -4.01 29.77
CA ASN A 179 -12.82 -5.44 29.54
C ASN A 179 -13.38 -6.11 30.80
N THR A 180 -14.71 -6.15 30.91
CA THR A 180 -15.40 -7.04 31.85
C THR A 180 -15.70 -8.35 31.12
N PRO A 181 -15.08 -9.49 31.46
CA PRO A 181 -15.44 -10.76 30.83
C PRO A 181 -16.87 -11.14 31.21
N ALA A 182 -17.69 -11.43 30.19
CA ALA A 182 -19.01 -12.00 30.37
C ALA A 182 -18.87 -13.47 30.81
N ASN A 183 -19.53 -13.86 31.89
CA ASN A 183 -19.67 -15.27 32.26
C ASN A 183 -20.57 -15.97 31.23
N THR A 184 -19.96 -16.75 30.35
CA THR A 184 -20.68 -17.73 29.53
C THR A 184 -20.82 -19.02 30.34
N VAL A 185 -22.07 -19.42 30.60
CA VAL A 185 -22.40 -20.74 31.14
C VAL A 185 -22.49 -21.70 29.96
N THR A 186 -21.62 -22.70 29.92
CA THR A 186 -21.66 -23.81 28.94
C THR A 186 -22.16 -25.07 29.65
N PRO A 187 -23.12 -25.83 29.11
CA PRO A 187 -23.51 -27.11 29.67
C PRO A 187 -22.45 -28.18 29.37
N GLU A 188 -22.19 -28.98 30.40
CA GLU A 188 -21.27 -30.11 30.48
C GLU A 188 -21.71 -31.26 29.55
N PRO A 189 -20.74 -31.94 28.91
CA PRO A 189 -20.81 -33.39 28.86
C PRO A 189 -19.65 -33.99 29.66
N ASP A 190 -20.05 -34.91 30.52
CA ASP A 190 -19.25 -35.62 31.49
C ASP A 190 -18.27 -36.61 30.85
N THR A 191 -17.23 -36.91 31.62
CA THR A 191 -16.28 -38.04 31.58
C THR A 191 -14.93 -37.91 30.85
N THR A 192 -13.93 -37.65 31.69
CA THR A 192 -12.64 -38.38 31.82
C THR A 192 -11.51 -38.10 30.82
N SER A 193 -10.63 -37.14 31.15
CA SER A 193 -9.19 -37.37 31.46
C SER A 193 -8.42 -36.05 31.68
N THR A 194 -7.57 -36.00 32.69
CA THR A 194 -6.71 -34.88 33.14
C THR A 194 -5.25 -35.37 33.17
N PRO A 195 -4.18 -34.55 33.07
CA PRO A 195 -3.95 -33.33 32.30
C PRO A 195 -2.68 -33.44 31.41
N ALA A 196 -2.50 -32.53 30.44
CA ALA A 196 -1.15 -32.11 30.02
C ALA A 196 -1.14 -30.60 29.83
N ASN A 197 -0.19 -29.95 30.49
CA ASN A 197 0.02 -28.51 30.57
C ASN A 197 -0.01 -27.82 29.20
N THR A 198 -1.07 -27.09 28.89
CA THR A 198 -1.01 -26.02 27.90
C THR A 198 -0.54 -24.77 28.62
N ALA A 199 0.78 -24.61 28.71
CA ALA A 199 1.35 -23.29 28.95
C ALA A 199 0.95 -22.42 27.76
N THR A 200 0.07 -21.44 27.97
CA THR A 200 -0.16 -20.39 26.99
C THR A 200 1.18 -19.67 26.77
N PRO A 201 1.82 -19.79 25.60
CA PRO A 201 3.03 -19.01 25.37
C PRO A 201 2.61 -17.55 25.30
N LYS A 202 3.06 -16.77 26.28
CA LYS A 202 3.07 -15.32 26.20
C LYS A 202 3.84 -14.97 24.91
N PRO A 203 3.29 -14.15 23.98
CA PRO A 203 4.02 -13.78 22.78
C PRO A 203 5.32 -13.09 23.20
N VAL A 204 6.45 -13.72 22.88
CA VAL A 204 7.76 -13.12 23.05
C VAL A 204 7.96 -12.20 21.86
N ILE A 205 7.80 -10.89 22.09
CA ILE A 205 8.05 -9.88 21.08
C ILE A 205 9.57 -9.70 20.97
N THR A 206 10.20 -10.39 20.01
CA THR A 206 11.60 -10.17 19.65
C THR A 206 11.72 -8.89 18.82
N SER A 207 12.43 -7.88 19.34
CA SER A 207 12.80 -6.66 18.60
C SER A 207 13.86 -6.98 17.53
N GLY A 208 13.43 -7.54 16.41
CA GLY A 208 14.18 -7.51 15.16
C GLY A 208 13.75 -6.31 14.31
N LYS A 209 14.57 -5.93 13.32
CA LYS A 209 14.19 -4.93 12.32
C LYS A 209 12.93 -5.40 11.60
N THR A 210 11.82 -4.71 11.81
CA THR A 210 10.49 -5.16 11.37
C THR A 210 10.30 -4.85 9.88
N GLY A 211 10.05 -5.89 9.08
CA GLY A 211 9.55 -5.73 7.72
C GLY A 211 8.20 -4.99 7.70
N GLY A 212 7.83 -4.44 6.55
CA GLY A 212 6.60 -3.68 6.36
C GLY A 212 5.71 -4.25 5.28
N LEU A 213 4.41 -3.99 5.38
CA LEU A 213 3.45 -4.21 4.30
C LEU A 213 3.16 -2.88 3.64
N LYS A 214 3.27 -2.81 2.31
CA LYS A 214 3.00 -1.59 1.54
C LYS A 214 1.96 -1.86 0.48
N LEU A 215 0.96 -1.00 0.44
CA LEU A 215 -0.14 -1.05 -0.51
C LEU A 215 0.07 -0.03 -1.66
#